data_AF-A0A0U5FZ10-F1
#
_entry.id   AF-A0A0U5FZ10-F1
#
_cell.length_a   1.000
_cell.length_b   1.000
_cell.length_c   1.000
_cell.angle_alpha   90.00
_cell.angle_beta   90.00
_cell.angle_gamma   90.00
#
_symmetry.space_group_name_H-M   'P 1'
#
loop_
_entity.id
_entity.type
_entity.pdbx_description
1 polymer ?
#
loop_
_entity_poly.entity_id
_entity_poly.type
_entity_poly.pdbx_seq_one_letter_code
_entity_poly.pdbx_strand_id
1 'polypeptide(L)'
;MASSRDQHPDASSHIASHTHLSISIRTLRCPPARPLTETELLHMEYFHLICAKEFALFFDLPVWEDLILQQTHRETFLHHAALAIGALSRSRYHHLVTSTTWQLPNAIPFSIRQYGLAIQTLHSRLQGDQSFQGLELAALASVVFSQIEFLLGMDSQLKVHLRAGCAVLEELGRCDASSIGSTRPRIPGFCGGGPLRHRSSYPDTLLSNAILQLSAQVDSFKRARRARL
;
A
#
# COMPACT_ATOMS: atom_id res chain seq x y z
N MET A 1 -37.16 -22.98 -53.95
CA MET A 1 -37.79 -23.24 -52.63
C MET A 1 -37.06 -22.40 -51.61
N ALA A 2 -37.78 -21.46 -51.01
CA ALA A 2 -37.30 -20.60 -49.95
C ALA A 2 -37.18 -21.37 -48.63
N SER A 3 -36.14 -21.10 -47.84
CA SER A 3 -36.28 -21.05 -46.38
C SER A 3 -35.19 -20.15 -45.80
N SER A 4 -35.63 -18.98 -45.36
CA SER A 4 -34.89 -18.03 -44.54
C SER A 4 -34.70 -18.60 -43.13
N ARG A 5 -33.53 -18.37 -42.53
CA ARG A 5 -33.40 -18.25 -41.08
C ARG A 5 -32.28 -17.27 -40.75
N ASP A 6 -32.72 -16.19 -40.14
CA ASP A 6 -31.97 -15.05 -39.62
C ASP A 6 -31.08 -15.40 -38.40
N GLN A 7 -29.96 -14.65 -38.33
CA GLN A 7 -29.38 -13.96 -37.17
C GLN A 7 -28.98 -14.76 -35.91
N HIS A 8 -27.68 -14.76 -35.60
CA HIS A 8 -27.07 -13.79 -34.66
C HIS A 8 -25.53 -13.89 -34.71
N PRO A 9 -24.76 -12.78 -34.67
CA PRO A 9 -23.31 -12.82 -34.55
C PRO A 9 -22.92 -13.10 -33.09
N ASP A 10 -22.06 -14.08 -32.91
CA ASP A 10 -21.49 -14.46 -31.61
C ASP A 10 -20.45 -13.42 -31.19
N ALA A 11 -20.91 -12.49 -30.36
CA ALA A 11 -20.05 -11.61 -29.59
C ALA A 11 -19.58 -12.40 -28.36
N SER A 12 -18.32 -12.86 -28.37
CA SER A 12 -17.44 -12.95 -27.19
C SER A 12 -16.22 -13.84 -27.46
N SER A 13 -15.06 -13.23 -27.70
CA SER A 13 -13.81 -13.69 -27.08
C SER A 13 -12.70 -12.64 -27.21
N HIS A 14 -12.98 -11.39 -26.85
CA HIS A 14 -11.92 -10.51 -26.35
C HIS A 14 -11.74 -10.85 -24.86
N ILE A 15 -11.15 -12.02 -24.59
CA ILE A 15 -10.67 -12.32 -23.24
C ILE A 15 -9.38 -11.54 -23.09
N ALA A 16 -9.49 -10.51 -22.26
CA ALA A 16 -8.44 -9.62 -21.82
C ALA A 16 -7.17 -10.41 -21.51
N SER A 17 -6.08 -9.93 -22.07
CA SER A 17 -4.71 -10.25 -21.66
C SER A 17 -4.51 -9.79 -20.22
N HIS A 18 -4.99 -10.57 -19.25
CA HIS A 18 -4.52 -10.48 -17.88
C HIS A 18 -3.10 -11.05 -17.87
N THR A 19 -2.13 -10.20 -18.14
CA THR A 19 -0.73 -10.43 -17.78
C THR A 19 -0.68 -10.56 -16.27
N HIS A 20 -0.87 -11.79 -15.79
CA HIS A 20 -0.67 -12.19 -14.42
C HIS A 20 0.83 -12.06 -14.15
N LEU A 21 1.24 -10.93 -13.58
CA LEU A 21 2.58 -10.76 -13.02
C LEU A 21 2.70 -11.72 -11.83
N SER A 22 2.93 -13.00 -12.11
CA SER A 22 3.40 -13.96 -11.12
C SER A 22 4.83 -13.57 -10.76
N ILE A 23 4.95 -12.54 -9.90
CA ILE A 23 6.21 -12.16 -9.30
C ILE A 23 6.64 -13.34 -8.44
N SER A 24 7.60 -14.11 -8.95
CA SER A 24 8.14 -15.26 -8.26
C SER A 24 8.78 -14.76 -6.96
N ILE A 25 8.20 -15.16 -5.81
CA ILE A 25 8.64 -14.84 -4.44
C ILE A 25 10.14 -15.12 -4.24
N ARG A 26 10.73 -15.95 -5.10
CA ARG A 26 12.17 -16.29 -5.11
C ARG A 26 13.08 -15.21 -5.70
N THR A 27 12.53 -14.12 -6.22
CA THR A 27 13.28 -13.03 -6.89
C THR A 27 13.04 -11.68 -6.22
N LEU A 28 12.89 -11.66 -4.88
CA LEU A 28 12.85 -10.43 -4.08
C LEU A 28 14.21 -9.68 -4.24
N ARG A 29 14.24 -8.56 -4.97
CA ARG A 29 15.41 -7.67 -5.05
C ARG A 29 15.11 -6.28 -4.49
N CYS A 30 15.28 -6.14 -3.17
CA CYS A 30 16.07 -5.10 -2.48
C CYS A 30 16.41 -5.70 -1.10
N PRO A 31 17.64 -5.54 -0.57
CA PRO A 31 18.19 -6.52 0.35
C PRO A 31 17.72 -6.27 1.79
N PRO A 32 17.31 -7.31 2.54
CA PRO A 32 18.14 -7.66 3.67
C PRO A 32 19.43 -8.24 3.09
N ALA A 33 20.59 -7.76 3.51
CA ALA A 33 21.89 -8.33 3.12
C ALA A 33 22.01 -9.84 3.47
N ARG A 34 21.03 -10.37 4.20
CA ARG A 34 20.86 -11.76 4.57
C ARG A 34 19.58 -12.36 3.98
N PRO A 35 19.58 -13.67 3.69
CA PRO A 35 18.35 -14.42 3.47
C PRO A 35 17.34 -14.23 4.62
N LEU A 36 16.05 -14.26 4.27
CA LEU A 36 14.97 -14.33 5.27
C LEU A 36 15.06 -15.64 6.03
N THR A 37 14.78 -15.58 7.33
CA THR A 37 14.52 -16.79 8.12
C THR A 37 13.22 -17.44 7.66
N GLU A 38 13.03 -18.73 7.96
CA GLU A 38 11.80 -19.46 7.64
C GLU A 38 10.55 -18.75 8.18
N THR A 39 10.60 -18.25 9.41
CA THR A 39 9.51 -17.48 10.04
C THR A 39 9.23 -16.17 9.29
N GLU A 40 10.28 -15.43 8.90
CA GLU A 40 10.11 -14.20 8.12
C GLU A 40 9.51 -14.46 6.75
N LEU A 41 9.91 -15.57 6.09
CA LEU A 41 9.34 -15.98 4.81
C LEU A 41 7.84 -16.25 4.94
N LEU A 42 7.41 -16.99 5.96
CA LEU A 42 5.99 -17.28 6.21
C LEU A 42 5.15 -16.01 6.43
N HIS A 43 5.70 -15.00 7.13
CA HIS A 43 5.02 -13.73 7.33
C HIS A 43 4.96 -12.90 6.05
N MET A 44 6.04 -12.88 5.27
CA MET A 44 6.09 -12.17 3.98
C MET A 44 5.15 -12.81 2.96
N GLU A 45 5.13 -14.14 2.87
CA GLU A 45 4.20 -14.87 2.00
C GLU A 45 2.74 -14.59 2.39
N TYR A 46 2.43 -14.58 3.68
CA TYR A 46 1.08 -14.23 4.15
C TYR A 46 0.71 -12.78 3.78
N PHE A 47 1.65 -11.85 3.95
CA PHE A 47 1.43 -10.47 3.54
C PHE A 47 1.16 -10.36 2.03
N HIS A 48 1.95 -11.06 1.20
CA HIS A 48 1.79 -11.03 -0.25
C HIS A 48 0.48 -11.68 -0.73
N LEU A 49 0.14 -12.84 -0.20
CA LEU A 49 -0.99 -13.62 -0.69
C LEU A 49 -2.33 -13.15 -0.14
N ILE A 50 -2.34 -12.59 1.07
CA ILE A 50 -3.56 -12.26 1.81
C ILE A 50 -3.64 -10.76 2.11
N CYS A 51 -2.69 -10.21 2.87
CA CYS A 51 -2.83 -8.84 3.39
C CYS A 51 -2.87 -7.79 2.28
N ALA A 52 -2.04 -7.90 1.25
CA ALA A 52 -2.01 -6.95 0.13
C ALA A 52 -3.37 -6.86 -0.59
N LYS A 53 -4.03 -8.01 -0.77
CA LYS A 53 -5.38 -8.12 -1.35
C LYS A 53 -6.44 -7.56 -0.42
N GLU A 54 -6.38 -7.92 0.86
CA GLU A 54 -7.30 -7.40 1.87
C GLU A 54 -7.24 -5.87 1.92
N PHE A 55 -6.05 -5.28 1.82
CA PHE A 55 -5.90 -3.83 1.73
C PHE A 55 -6.48 -3.24 0.46
N ALA A 56 -6.22 -3.86 -0.70
CA ALA A 56 -6.78 -3.37 -1.97
C ALA A 56 -8.32 -3.39 -1.95
N LEU A 57 -8.91 -4.44 -1.39
CA LEU A 57 -10.36 -4.56 -1.20
C LEU A 57 -10.88 -3.55 -0.17
N PHE A 58 -10.19 -3.42 0.97
CA PHE A 58 -10.58 -2.49 2.03
C PHE A 58 -10.56 -1.05 1.53
N PHE A 59 -9.57 -0.71 0.70
CA PHE A 59 -9.43 0.63 0.13
C PHE A 59 -10.31 0.89 -1.09
N ASP A 60 -10.91 -0.15 -1.67
CA ASP A 60 -11.49 -0.13 -3.02
C ASP A 60 -10.49 0.42 -4.05
N LEU A 61 -9.22 0.00 -3.91
CA LEU A 61 -8.09 0.42 -4.73
C LEU A 61 -7.37 -0.83 -5.26
N PRO A 62 -7.83 -1.43 -6.38
CA PRO A 62 -7.22 -2.64 -6.93
C PRO A 62 -5.73 -2.50 -7.22
N VAL A 63 -5.29 -1.30 -7.65
CA VAL A 63 -3.90 -0.95 -7.91
C VAL A 63 -3.01 -0.96 -6.65
N TRP A 64 -3.60 -0.95 -5.45
CA TRP A 64 -2.87 -0.97 -4.19
C TRP A 64 -2.08 -2.27 -4.00
N GLU A 65 -2.64 -3.41 -4.42
CA GLU A 65 -1.97 -4.71 -4.28
C GLU A 65 -0.62 -4.68 -5.00
N ASP A 66 -0.62 -4.37 -6.30
CA ASP A 66 0.61 -4.31 -7.08
C ASP A 66 1.57 -3.23 -6.56
N LEU A 67 1.05 -2.07 -6.18
CA LEU A 67 1.87 -0.98 -5.63
C LEU A 67 2.58 -1.43 -4.36
N ILE A 68 1.85 -1.95 -3.37
CA ILE A 68 2.44 -2.28 -2.09
C ILE A 68 3.45 -3.42 -2.23
N LEU A 69 3.16 -4.43 -3.05
CA LEU A 69 4.08 -5.52 -3.35
C LEU A 69 5.36 -4.98 -4.00
N GLN A 70 5.26 -4.13 -5.02
CA GLN A 70 6.45 -3.54 -5.64
C GLN A 70 7.27 -2.69 -4.65
N GLN A 71 6.60 -2.01 -3.73
CA GLN A 71 7.28 -1.11 -2.81
C GLN A 71 7.93 -1.86 -1.63
N THR A 72 7.40 -3.00 -1.17
CA THR A 72 8.13 -3.89 -0.22
C THR A 72 9.43 -4.42 -0.82
N HIS A 73 9.49 -4.52 -2.16
CA HIS A 73 10.71 -4.87 -2.87
C HIS A 73 11.66 -3.72 -3.09
N ARG A 74 11.26 -2.45 -2.96
CA ARG A 74 12.14 -1.29 -3.26
C ARG A 74 12.62 -0.60 -2.00
N GLU A 75 11.75 -0.53 -1.00
CA GLU A 75 11.94 0.27 0.20
C GLU A 75 12.05 -0.62 1.43
N THR A 76 13.18 -0.53 2.14
CA THR A 76 13.47 -1.37 3.31
C THR A 76 12.45 -1.18 4.44
N PHE A 77 11.91 0.03 4.62
CA PHE A 77 10.90 0.27 5.65
C PHE A 77 9.59 -0.49 5.35
N LEU A 78 9.21 -0.60 4.09
CA LEU A 78 8.02 -1.34 3.68
C LEU A 78 8.21 -2.83 3.80
N HIS A 79 9.42 -3.33 3.53
CA HIS A 79 9.76 -4.71 3.81
C HIS A 79 9.53 -5.08 5.29
N HIS A 80 10.05 -4.26 6.21
CA HIS A 80 9.85 -4.47 7.65
C HIS A 80 8.38 -4.31 8.06
N ALA A 81 7.68 -3.32 7.51
CA ALA A 81 6.25 -3.13 7.77
C ALA A 81 5.42 -4.34 7.31
N ALA A 82 5.70 -4.89 6.13
CA ALA A 82 5.05 -6.07 5.58
C ALA A 82 5.24 -7.31 6.47
N LEU A 83 6.46 -7.53 7.00
CA LEU A 83 6.73 -8.59 7.96
C LEU A 83 5.89 -8.43 9.24
N ALA A 84 5.78 -7.21 9.78
CA ALA A 84 4.98 -6.92 10.96
C ALA A 84 3.49 -7.19 10.70
N ILE A 85 2.95 -6.68 9.59
CA ILE A 85 1.54 -6.85 9.22
C ILE A 85 1.22 -8.34 8.97
N GLY A 86 2.09 -9.04 8.24
CA GLY A 86 1.95 -10.47 7.96
C GLY A 86 1.92 -11.30 9.24
N ALA A 87 2.82 -11.02 10.19
CA ALA A 87 2.86 -11.69 11.48
C ALA A 87 1.60 -11.44 12.33
N LEU A 88 1.19 -10.18 12.47
CA LEU A 88 -0.02 -9.82 13.22
C LEU A 88 -1.28 -10.43 12.60
N SER A 89 -1.42 -10.32 11.28
CA SER A 89 -2.61 -10.82 10.57
C SER A 89 -2.68 -12.35 10.63
N ARG A 90 -1.59 -13.03 10.31
CA ARG A 90 -1.49 -14.50 10.38
C ARG A 90 -1.81 -15.02 11.77
N SER A 91 -1.30 -14.38 12.83
CA SER A 91 -1.58 -14.81 14.21
C SER A 91 -3.08 -14.72 14.55
N ARG A 92 -3.76 -13.63 14.15
CA ARG A 92 -5.20 -13.44 14.39
C ARG A 92 -6.06 -14.49 13.69
N TYR A 93 -5.73 -14.89 12.47
CA TYR A 93 -6.48 -15.92 11.73
C TYR A 93 -6.20 -17.34 12.26
N HIS A 94 -4.97 -17.65 12.65
CA HIS A 94 -4.61 -18.97 13.18
C HIS A 94 -5.32 -19.28 14.52
N HIS A 95 -5.55 -18.26 15.35
CA HIS A 95 -6.34 -18.40 16.59
C HIS A 95 -7.82 -18.72 16.33
N LEU A 96 -8.36 -18.42 15.15
CA LEU A 96 -9.77 -18.67 14.79
C LEU A 96 -9.99 -20.06 14.19
N VAL A 97 -8.98 -20.64 13.54
CA VAL A 97 -9.11 -21.88 12.74
C VAL A 97 -8.58 -23.12 13.45
N THR A 98 -7.58 -22.99 14.31
CA THR A 98 -6.92 -24.14 14.95
C THR A 98 -6.82 -23.95 16.46
N SER A 99 -7.54 -24.80 17.19
CA SER A 99 -7.44 -24.94 18.66
C SER A 99 -6.17 -25.72 19.10
N THR A 100 -5.32 -26.12 18.14
CA THR A 100 -4.07 -26.84 18.36
C THR A 100 -2.89 -25.87 18.42
N THR A 101 -2.16 -25.98 19.52
CA THR A 101 -0.99 -25.21 19.97
C THR A 101 0.23 -25.35 19.05
N TRP A 102 0.13 -25.02 17.77
CA TRP A 102 1.31 -24.61 17.01
C TRP A 102 1.62 -23.19 17.46
N GLN A 103 2.52 -23.07 18.44
CA GLN A 103 2.99 -21.80 18.97
C GLN A 103 3.58 -20.99 17.80
N LEU A 104 2.79 -20.09 17.21
CA LEU A 104 3.36 -19.07 16.33
C LEU A 104 4.25 -18.21 17.25
N PRO A 105 5.58 -18.22 17.08
CA PRO A 105 6.49 -17.54 17.99
C PRO A 105 6.06 -16.09 18.16
N ASN A 106 5.75 -15.70 19.40
CA ASN A 106 5.24 -14.41 19.87
C ASN A 106 5.15 -13.32 18.78
N ALA A 107 4.06 -13.35 17.99
CA ALA A 107 3.87 -12.48 16.83
C ALA A 107 3.94 -10.99 17.22
N ILE A 108 3.46 -10.64 18.42
CA ILE A 108 3.50 -9.26 18.93
C ILE A 108 4.95 -8.76 19.10
N PRO A 109 5.83 -9.38 19.92
CA PRO A 109 7.25 -9.01 20.00
C PRO A 109 7.98 -8.96 18.65
N PHE A 110 7.73 -9.93 17.76
CA PHE A 110 8.29 -9.91 16.40
C PHE A 110 7.84 -8.65 15.64
N SER A 111 6.55 -8.37 15.67
CA SER A 111 5.96 -7.25 14.93
C SER A 111 6.39 -5.91 15.48
N ILE A 112 6.51 -5.75 16.80
CA ILE A 112 7.06 -4.54 17.43
C ILE A 112 8.50 -4.31 16.99
N ARG A 113 9.33 -5.37 16.94
CA ARG A 113 10.71 -5.27 16.45
C ARG A 113 10.76 -4.81 15.00
N GLN A 114 10.00 -5.48 14.13
CA GLN A 114 9.94 -5.13 12.71
C GLN A 114 9.40 -3.71 12.51
N TYR A 115 8.39 -3.31 13.28
CA TYR A 115 7.86 -1.95 13.24
C TYR A 115 8.91 -0.90 13.64
N GLY A 116 9.67 -1.15 14.71
CA GLY A 116 10.79 -0.29 15.11
C GLY A 116 11.86 -0.15 14.01
N LEU A 117 12.20 -1.24 13.32
CA LEU A 117 13.12 -1.21 12.17
C LEU A 117 12.54 -0.42 10.99
N ALA A 118 11.24 -0.56 10.73
CA ALA A 118 10.56 0.19 9.69
C ALA A 118 10.62 1.71 9.95
N ILE A 119 10.34 2.16 11.18
CA ILE A 119 10.45 3.58 11.56
C ILE A 119 11.89 4.08 11.37
N GLN A 120 12.88 3.34 11.86
CA GLN A 120 14.29 3.75 11.77
C GLN A 120 14.76 3.86 10.31
N THR A 121 14.44 2.87 9.49
CA THR A 121 14.83 2.85 8.07
C THR A 121 14.11 3.92 7.26
N LEU A 122 12.83 4.20 7.54
CA LEU A 122 12.11 5.31 6.95
C LEU A 122 12.75 6.66 7.33
N HIS A 123 13.04 6.85 8.62
CA HIS A 123 13.67 8.08 9.08
C HIS A 123 14.99 8.32 8.37
N SER A 124 15.87 7.32 8.29
CA SER A 124 17.12 7.41 7.52
C SER A 124 16.88 7.67 6.04
N ARG A 125 15.85 7.06 5.44
CA ARG A 125 15.50 7.25 4.01
C ARG A 125 15.01 8.67 3.71
N LEU A 126 14.35 9.33 4.66
CA LEU A 126 13.78 10.67 4.49
C LEU A 126 14.67 11.80 5.01
N GLN A 127 15.81 11.49 5.65
CA GLN A 127 16.73 12.50 6.17
C GLN A 127 17.20 13.46 5.07
N GLY A 128 16.72 14.71 5.14
CA GLY A 128 17.04 15.74 4.16
C GLY A 128 16.32 15.62 2.81
N ASP A 129 15.40 14.65 2.65
CA ASP A 129 14.63 14.44 1.42
C ASP A 129 13.27 15.11 1.52
N GLN A 130 13.16 16.31 0.94
CA GLN A 130 11.90 17.06 0.78
C GLN A 130 11.35 16.96 -0.64
N SER A 131 11.83 15.99 -1.44
CA SER A 131 11.32 15.79 -2.79
C SER A 131 9.90 15.25 -2.77
N PHE A 132 9.20 15.39 -3.90
CA PHE A 132 7.89 14.77 -4.12
C PHE A 132 7.90 13.27 -3.78
N GLN A 133 8.97 12.55 -4.16
CA GLN A 133 9.11 11.12 -3.86
C GLN A 133 9.28 10.87 -2.36
N GLY A 134 10.00 11.72 -1.63
CA GLY A 134 10.10 11.65 -0.18
C GLY A 134 8.75 11.83 0.51
N LEU A 135 7.95 12.79 0.03
CA LEU A 135 6.59 13.01 0.51
C LEU A 135 5.66 11.83 0.19
N GLU A 136 5.72 11.28 -1.03
CA GLU A 136 4.95 10.09 -1.43
C GLU A 136 5.27 8.89 -0.51
N LEU A 137 6.56 8.65 -0.24
CA LEU A 137 7.00 7.58 0.68
C LEU A 137 6.54 7.83 2.12
N ALA A 138 6.54 9.08 2.58
CA ALA A 138 6.03 9.43 3.91
C ALA A 138 4.52 9.20 4.02
N ALA A 139 3.74 9.53 2.99
CA ALA A 139 2.31 9.26 2.95
C ALA A 139 2.03 7.75 2.91
N LEU A 140 2.76 6.99 2.09
CA LEU A 140 2.67 5.53 2.05
C LEU A 140 3.02 4.89 3.40
N ALA A 141 4.08 5.37 4.06
CA ALA A 141 4.44 4.94 5.40
C ALA A 141 3.32 5.17 6.42
N SER A 142 2.67 6.34 6.39
CA SER A 142 1.55 6.64 7.26
C SER A 142 0.40 5.64 7.10
N VAL A 143 0.10 5.18 5.87
CA VAL A 143 -0.92 4.14 5.64
C VAL A 143 -0.52 2.80 6.26
N VAL A 144 0.68 2.31 5.98
CA VAL A 144 1.10 0.97 6.48
C VAL A 144 1.35 0.95 7.97
N PHE A 145 1.89 2.01 8.56
CA PHE A 145 2.15 2.11 10.00
C PHE A 145 0.84 2.20 10.77
N SER A 146 -0.14 2.94 10.23
CA SER A 146 -1.50 2.96 10.78
C SER A 146 -2.10 1.55 10.85
N GLN A 147 -1.86 0.68 9.86
CA GLN A 147 -2.33 -0.70 9.96
C GLN A 147 -1.65 -1.46 11.09
N ILE A 148 -0.34 -1.36 11.23
CA ILE A 148 0.40 -2.04 12.30
C ILE A 148 -0.16 -1.59 13.66
N GLU A 149 -0.34 -0.30 13.84
CA GLU A 149 -0.84 0.30 15.08
C GLU A 149 -2.29 -0.08 15.36
N PHE A 150 -3.11 -0.15 14.33
CA PHE A 150 -4.47 -0.68 14.41
C PHE A 150 -4.47 -2.14 14.88
N LEU A 151 -3.63 -2.98 14.28
CA LEU A 151 -3.51 -4.40 14.63
C LEU A 151 -2.96 -4.60 16.06
N LEU A 152 -2.10 -3.69 16.53
CA LEU A 152 -1.57 -3.67 17.90
C LEU A 152 -2.49 -2.99 18.92
N GLY A 153 -3.55 -2.29 18.49
CA GLY A 153 -4.42 -1.51 19.37
C GLY A 153 -3.79 -0.21 19.92
N MET A 154 -2.79 0.35 19.22
CA MET A 154 -2.04 1.55 19.61
C MET A 154 -2.76 2.83 19.14
N ASP A 155 -3.91 3.14 19.75
CA ASP A 155 -4.81 4.21 19.27
C ASP A 155 -4.18 5.61 19.24
N SER A 156 -3.24 5.92 20.15
CA SER A 156 -2.56 7.21 20.18
C SER A 156 -1.66 7.38 18.96
N GLN A 157 -0.86 6.36 18.66
CA GLN A 157 0.08 6.37 17.54
C GLN A 157 -0.66 6.33 16.20
N LEU A 158 -1.71 5.52 16.10
CA LEU A 158 -2.60 5.48 14.94
C LEU A 158 -3.10 6.88 14.55
N LYS A 159 -3.54 7.68 15.53
CA LYS A 159 -3.98 9.06 15.27
C LYS A 159 -2.84 9.96 14.81
N VAL A 160 -1.64 9.76 15.34
CA VAL A 160 -0.45 10.54 14.95
C VAL A 160 -0.10 10.26 13.50
N HIS A 161 -0.01 8.99 13.11
CA HIS A 161 0.31 8.60 11.73
C HIS A 161 -0.76 9.02 10.73
N LEU A 162 -2.04 8.94 11.08
CA LEU A 162 -3.10 9.42 10.19
C LEU A 162 -3.04 10.94 9.98
N ARG A 163 -2.84 11.72 11.06
CA ARG A 163 -2.69 13.18 10.94
C ARG A 163 -1.45 13.56 10.14
N ALA A 164 -0.33 12.88 10.38
CA ALA A 164 0.90 13.08 9.61
C ALA A 164 0.67 12.76 8.12
N GLY A 165 -0.02 11.66 7.82
CA GLY A 165 -0.44 11.30 6.46
C GLY A 165 -1.25 12.40 5.78
N CYS A 166 -2.29 12.92 6.45
CA CYS A 166 -3.08 14.04 5.90
C CYS A 166 -2.21 15.28 5.61
N ALA A 167 -1.35 15.67 6.56
CA ALA A 167 -0.49 16.84 6.38
C ALA A 167 0.49 16.67 5.21
N VAL A 168 1.05 15.47 5.02
CA VAL A 168 1.94 15.16 3.89
C VAL A 168 1.20 15.22 2.56
N LEU A 169 -0.04 14.70 2.49
CA LEU A 169 -0.85 14.76 1.27
C LEU A 169 -1.22 16.19 0.88
N GLU A 170 -1.53 17.05 1.87
CA GLU A 170 -1.75 18.47 1.62
C GLU A 170 -0.51 19.14 0.99
N GLU A 171 0.68 18.78 1.48
CA GLU A 171 1.93 19.31 0.94
C GLU A 171 2.21 18.78 -0.47
N LEU A 172 1.92 17.50 -0.72
CA LEU A 172 2.04 16.88 -2.04
C LEU A 172 1.18 17.60 -3.09
N GLY A 173 -0.06 17.93 -2.72
CA GLY A 173 -0.96 18.72 -3.57
C GLY A 173 -0.45 20.15 -3.85
N ARG A 174 0.30 20.76 -2.92
CA ARG A 174 0.94 22.07 -3.14
C ARG A 174 2.15 21.96 -4.07
N CYS A 175 2.96 20.92 -3.93
CA CYS A 175 4.08 20.64 -4.83
C CYS A 175 3.61 20.47 -6.28
N ASP A 176 2.52 19.72 -6.49
CA ASP A 176 1.91 19.53 -7.81
C ASP A 176 1.46 20.87 -8.44
N ALA A 177 0.75 21.70 -7.68
CA ALA A 177 0.28 23.01 -8.14
C ALA A 177 1.44 23.97 -8.50
N SER A 178 2.54 23.92 -7.75
CA SER A 178 3.72 24.77 -7.98
C SER A 178 4.45 24.43 -9.28
N SER A 179 4.40 23.17 -9.72
CA SER A 179 5.02 22.73 -10.97
C SER A 179 4.27 23.21 -12.22
N ILE A 180 2.96 23.48 -12.09
CA ILE A 180 2.10 23.99 -13.17
C ILE A 180 2.23 25.52 -13.31
N GLY A 181 2.69 26.23 -12.26
CA GLY A 181 2.81 27.69 -12.24
C GLY A 181 4.06 28.29 -12.90
N SER A 182 5.04 27.49 -13.33
CA SER A 182 6.37 27.98 -13.75
C SER A 182 6.70 27.78 -15.24
N THR A 183 5.75 28.02 -16.14
CA THR A 183 6.12 28.21 -17.57
C THR A 183 5.17 29.14 -18.32
N ARG A 184 5.53 30.43 -18.40
CA ARG A 184 5.62 31.14 -19.69
C ARG A 184 6.31 32.51 -19.56
N PRO A 185 7.52 32.69 -20.11
CA PRO A 185 7.83 33.93 -20.83
C PRO A 185 6.94 33.96 -22.08
N ARG A 186 6.23 35.07 -22.30
CA ARG A 186 5.53 35.32 -23.57
C ARG A 186 6.58 35.45 -24.68
N ILE A 187 6.78 34.39 -25.46
CA ILE A 187 7.36 34.50 -26.80
C ILE A 187 6.22 34.27 -27.80
N PRO A 188 5.86 35.27 -28.63
CA PRO A 188 4.91 35.07 -29.72
C PRO A 188 5.57 34.25 -30.82
N GLY A 189 4.96 33.11 -31.17
CA GLY A 189 5.28 32.36 -32.38
C GLY A 189 6.08 31.08 -32.16
N PHE A 190 5.40 30.00 -31.77
CA PHE A 190 5.79 28.66 -32.22
C PHE A 190 4.58 27.72 -32.09
N CYS A 191 4.03 27.29 -33.23
CA CYS A 191 3.06 26.22 -33.31
C CYS A 191 3.83 24.90 -33.26
N GLY A 192 3.77 24.21 -32.12
CA GLY A 192 4.38 22.90 -31.94
C GLY A 192 3.75 22.18 -30.76
N GLY A 193 2.61 21.53 -31.01
CA GLY A 193 1.95 20.66 -30.03
C GLY A 193 2.77 19.39 -29.83
N GLY A 194 3.63 19.38 -28.81
CA GLY A 194 4.14 18.15 -28.22
C GLY A 194 3.14 17.60 -27.21
N PRO A 195 2.96 16.27 -27.09
CA PRO A 195 2.04 15.71 -26.12
C PRO A 195 2.58 16.00 -24.71
N LEU A 196 1.77 16.73 -23.93
CA LEU A 196 1.93 16.85 -22.50
C LEU A 196 2.09 15.44 -21.94
N ARG A 197 3.30 15.09 -21.48
CA ARG A 197 3.46 13.92 -20.62
C ARG A 197 2.66 14.23 -19.37
N HIS A 198 1.44 13.70 -19.33
CA HIS A 198 0.59 13.61 -18.17
C HIS A 198 1.38 12.82 -17.12
N ARG A 199 2.17 13.52 -16.30
CA ARG A 199 2.86 12.91 -15.19
C ARG A 199 1.76 12.53 -14.20
N SER A 200 1.61 11.22 -14.05
CA SER A 200 0.57 10.53 -13.31
C SER A 200 0.18 11.24 -11.99
N SER A 201 -1.01 11.86 -11.96
CA SER A 201 -1.71 12.33 -10.76
C SER A 201 -2.36 11.18 -9.97
N TYR A 202 -2.13 9.93 -10.40
CA TYR A 202 -2.73 8.73 -9.85
C TYR A 202 -2.25 8.30 -8.44
N PRO A 203 -0.95 8.37 -8.05
CA PRO A 203 -0.51 7.87 -6.74
C PRO A 203 -1.05 8.72 -5.58
N ASP A 204 -1.16 10.04 -5.76
CA ASP A 204 -1.63 10.96 -4.73
C ASP A 204 -3.11 10.73 -4.40
N THR A 205 -3.94 10.50 -5.43
CA THR A 205 -5.35 10.15 -5.23
C THR A 205 -5.52 8.80 -4.52
N LEU A 206 -4.63 7.84 -4.80
CA LEU A 206 -4.61 6.54 -4.15
C LEU A 206 -4.26 6.64 -2.66
N LEU A 207 -3.18 7.35 -2.32
CA LEU A 207 -2.77 7.56 -0.93
C LEU A 207 -3.80 8.40 -0.17
N SER A 208 -4.39 9.40 -0.82
CA SER A 208 -5.48 10.20 -0.26
C SER A 208 -6.70 9.36 0.07
N ASN A 209 -7.16 8.50 -0.85
CA ASN A 209 -8.28 7.61 -0.62
C ASN A 209 -8.01 6.64 0.54
N ALA A 210 -6.81 6.05 0.60
CA ALA A 210 -6.41 5.15 1.68
C ALA A 210 -6.40 5.85 3.05
N ILE A 211 -5.81 7.05 3.15
CA ILE A 211 -5.75 7.84 4.39
C ILE A 211 -7.15 8.28 4.83
N LEU A 212 -8.02 8.70 3.90
CA LEU A 212 -9.40 9.08 4.19
C LEU A 212 -10.21 7.90 4.73
N GLN A 213 -10.09 6.72 4.11
CA GLN A 213 -10.81 5.54 4.56
C GLN A 213 -10.30 5.01 5.90
N LEU A 214 -8.98 5.00 6.14
CA LEU A 214 -8.44 4.69 7.47
C LEU A 214 -8.97 5.67 8.52
N SER A 215 -8.96 6.97 8.22
CA SER A 215 -9.46 8.01 9.12
C SER A 215 -10.95 7.82 9.46
N ALA A 216 -11.79 7.49 8.47
CA ALA A 216 -13.20 7.18 8.68
C ALA A 216 -13.41 5.92 9.54
N GLN A 217 -12.55 4.91 9.37
CA GLN A 217 -12.66 3.63 10.05
C GLN A 217 -12.12 3.66 11.48
N VAL A 218 -11.21 4.56 11.81
CA VAL A 218 -10.73 4.73 13.20
C VAL A 218 -11.87 5.03 14.17
N ASP A 219 -12.87 5.81 13.76
CA ASP A 219 -14.02 6.13 14.61
C ASP A 219 -15.08 5.02 14.63
N SER A 220 -15.18 4.23 13.56
CA SER A 220 -15.95 2.99 13.54
C SER A 220 -15.34 1.92 14.46
N PHE A 221 -14.02 1.75 14.39
CA PHE A 221 -13.27 0.78 15.18
C PHE A 221 -13.30 1.08 16.68
N LYS A 222 -13.16 2.36 17.08
CA LYS A 222 -13.34 2.76 18.49
C LYS A 222 -14.72 2.40 19.01
N ARG A 223 -15.77 2.59 18.19
CA ARG A 223 -17.15 2.21 18.55
C ARG A 223 -17.30 0.71 18.69
N ALA A 224 -16.76 -0.07 17.74
CA ALA A 224 -16.79 -1.52 17.78
C ALA A 224 -15.99 -2.11 18.96
N ARG A 225 -14.83 -1.52 19.32
CA ARG A 225 -14.01 -1.97 20.46
C ARG A 225 -14.66 -1.63 21.81
N ARG A 226 -15.31 -0.47 21.92
CA ARG A 226 -16.09 -0.09 23.12
C ARG A 226 -17.32 -0.96 23.33
N ALA A 227 -17.92 -1.49 22.27
CA ALA A 227 -19.07 -2.40 22.36
C ALA A 227 -18.70 -3.85 22.75
N ARG A 228 -17.41 -4.17 22.86
CA ARG A 228 -16.89 -5.50 23.22
C ARG A 228 -16.20 -5.53 24.60
N LEU A 229 -16.25 -4.42 25.34
CA LEU A 229 -15.84 -4.28 26.74
C LEU A 229 -17.09 -4.03 27.58
#